data_AF-A0A2N1G659-F1
#
_entry.id   AF-A0A2N1G659-F1
#
_cell.length_a   1.000
_cell.length_b   1.000
_cell.length_c   1.000
_cell.angle_alpha   90.00
_cell.angle_beta   90.00
_cell.angle_gamma   90.00
#
_symmetry.space_group_name_H-M   'P 1'
#
loop_
_entity.id
_entity.type
_entity.pdbx_description
1 polymer ?
#
loop_
_entity_poly.entity_id
_entity_poly.type
_entity_poly.pdbx_seq_one_letter_code
_entity_poly.pdbx_strand_id
1 'polypeptide(L)'
;MEREQHELYEYARKRLKQKKGLYLHFVLLFLASLFLFVSVKLFNFGLNSNWYIYAITVWFFIFLLHFIKVFITDRFMNKNWERDQIDRLVGLQKNKIAELQAQITEDTSTQELEI
;
A
#
# COMPACT_ATOMS: atom_id res chain seq x y z
N MET A 1 -19.30 22.46 5.60
CA MET A 1 -18.93 21.88 4.30
C MET A 1 -17.42 21.79 4.08
N GLU A 2 -16.62 22.88 4.10
CA GLU A 2 -15.16 22.77 3.86
C GLU A 2 -14.42 21.87 4.88
N ARG A 3 -14.76 21.97 6.18
CA ARG A 3 -14.10 21.20 7.24
C ARG A 3 -14.32 19.69 7.09
N GLU A 4 -15.54 19.26 6.79
CA GLU A 4 -15.88 17.85 6.60
C GLU A 4 -15.18 17.25 5.38
N GLN A 5 -15.13 18.00 4.26
CA GLN A 5 -14.38 17.56 3.08
C GLN A 5 -12.88 17.42 3.36
N HIS A 6 -12.32 18.33 4.16
CA HIS A 6 -10.93 18.26 4.57
C HIS A 6 -10.65 17.04 5.46
N GLU A 7 -11.54 16.73 6.39
CA GLU A 7 -11.41 15.55 7.27
C GLU A 7 -11.52 14.23 6.49
N LEU A 8 -12.46 14.11 5.54
CA LEU A 8 -12.58 12.94 4.66
C LEU A 8 -11.31 12.74 3.82
N TYR A 9 -10.76 13.83 3.28
CA TYR A 9 -9.51 13.80 2.53
C TYR A 9 -8.32 13.35 3.40
N GLU A 10 -8.16 13.93 4.60
CA GLU A 10 -7.08 13.57 5.51
C GLU A 10 -7.17 12.10 5.97
N TYR A 11 -8.39 11.60 6.19
CA TYR A 11 -8.63 10.18 6.48
C TYR A 11 -8.20 9.29 5.31
N ALA A 12 -8.65 9.60 4.09
CA ALA A 12 -8.30 8.84 2.89
C ALA A 12 -6.78 8.82 2.66
N ARG A 13 -6.12 9.96 2.86
CA ARG A 13 -4.66 10.09 2.77
C ARG A 13 -3.91 9.23 3.79
N LYS A 14 -4.34 9.23 5.06
CA LYS A 14 -3.73 8.38 6.10
C LYS A 14 -3.85 6.89 5.76
N ARG A 15 -5.02 6.45 5.28
CA ARG A 15 -5.26 5.06 4.86
C ARG A 15 -4.39 4.68 3.67
N LEU A 16 -4.21 5.58 2.72
CA LEU A 16 -3.33 5.35 1.58
C LEU A 16 -1.88 5.13 2.01
N LYS A 17 -1.35 5.97 2.91
CA LYS A 17 0.03 5.85 3.42
C LYS A 17 0.28 4.49 4.10
N GLN A 18 -0.69 3.97 4.84
CA GLN A 18 -0.62 2.63 5.44
C GLN A 18 -0.53 1.53 4.37
N LYS A 19 -1.37 1.60 3.33
CA LYS A 19 -1.33 0.65 2.21
C LYS A 19 0.02 0.69 1.49
N LYS A 20 0.59 1.88 1.29
CA LYS A 20 1.92 2.03 0.67
C LYS A 20 3.02 1.31 1.46
N GLY A 21 3.04 1.50 2.79
CA GLY A 21 4.01 0.84 3.66
C GLY A 21 3.89 -0.68 3.62
N LEU A 22 2.66 -1.19 3.64
CA LEU A 22 2.39 -2.63 3.56
C LEU A 22 2.86 -3.22 2.22
N TYR A 23 2.56 -2.55 1.10
CA TYR A 23 3.04 -2.98 -0.22
C TYR A 23 4.56 -3.02 -0.31
N LEU A 24 5.24 -1.97 0.21
CA LEU A 24 6.70 -1.96 0.25
C LEU A 24 7.25 -3.11 1.10
N HIS A 25 6.61 -3.42 2.23
CA HIS A 25 7.00 -4.55 3.07
C HIS A 25 6.81 -5.90 2.35
N PHE A 26 5.68 -6.11 1.67
CA PHE A 26 5.44 -7.33 0.88
C PHE A 26 6.45 -7.51 -0.25
N VAL A 27 6.75 -6.44 -1.00
CA VAL A 27 7.75 -6.49 -2.07
C VAL A 27 9.14 -6.82 -1.51
N LEU A 28 9.53 -6.17 -0.41
CA LEU A 28 10.80 -6.44 0.26
C LEU A 28 10.88 -7.87 0.77
N LEU A 29 9.84 -8.37 1.42
CA LEU A 29 9.77 -9.73 1.94
C LEU A 29 9.90 -10.77 0.81
N PHE A 30 9.20 -10.56 -0.31
CA PHE A 30 9.27 -11.46 -1.45
C PHE A 30 10.66 -11.49 -2.07
N LEU A 31 11.30 -10.33 -2.21
CA LEU A 31 12.67 -10.22 -2.72
C LEU A 31 13.69 -10.84 -1.78
N ALA A 32 13.56 -10.59 -0.47
CA ALA A 32 14.41 -11.17 0.56
C ALA A 32 14.29 -12.69 0.61
N SER A 33 13.07 -13.22 0.48
CA SER A 33 12.83 -14.66 0.38
C SER A 33 13.52 -15.26 -0.85
N LEU A 34 13.37 -14.63 -2.02
CA LEU A 34 14.03 -15.08 -3.25
C LEU A 34 15.55 -15.05 -3.12
N PHE A 35 16.10 -14.00 -2.50
CA PHE A 35 17.53 -13.88 -2.23
C PHE A 35 18.06 -14.98 -1.31
N LEU A 36 17.35 -15.30 -0.22
CA LEU A 36 17.72 -16.39 0.68
C LEU A 36 17.65 -17.75 -0.04
N PHE A 37 16.64 -17.98 -0.87
CA PHE A 37 16.53 -19.19 -1.67
C PHE A 37 17.71 -19.38 -2.64
N VAL A 38 18.05 -18.33 -3.39
CA VAL A 38 19.20 -18.32 -4.32
C VAL A 38 20.51 -18.51 -3.57
N SER A 39 20.65 -17.84 -2.43
CA SER A 39 21.80 -17.99 -1.53
C SER A 39 21.99 -19.46 -1.14
N VAL A 40 20.99 -20.10 -0.57
CA VAL A 40 21.08 -21.52 -0.16
C VAL A 40 21.45 -22.44 -1.32
N LYS A 41 20.98 -22.17 -2.54
CA LYS A 41 21.28 -23.00 -3.72
C LYS A 41 22.68 -22.76 -4.30
N LEU A 42 23.18 -21.53 -4.24
CA LEU A 42 24.52 -21.16 -4.74
C LEU A 42 25.62 -21.50 -3.74
N PHE A 43 25.31 -21.44 -2.44
CA PHE A 43 26.24 -21.75 -1.37
C PHE A 43 26.36 -23.28 -1.16
N ASN A 44 27.00 -23.97 -2.11
CA ASN A 44 27.62 -25.24 -1.79
C ASN A 44 28.77 -24.95 -0.82
N PHE A 45 28.68 -25.45 0.42
CA PHE A 45 29.71 -25.35 1.45
C PHE A 45 30.96 -26.16 1.04
N GLY A 46 31.71 -25.67 0.05
CA GLY A 46 32.98 -26.21 -0.40
C GLY A 46 34.14 -25.38 0.12
N LEU A 47 35.21 -26.05 0.56
CA LEU A 47 36.38 -25.51 1.28
C LEU A 47 37.19 -24.38 0.59
N ASN A 48 36.84 -24.00 -0.65
CA ASN A 48 37.46 -22.89 -1.38
C ASN A 48 36.56 -21.64 -1.35
N SER A 49 36.42 -21.05 -0.15
CA SER A 49 35.47 -19.98 0.10
C SER A 49 35.88 -18.67 -0.60
N ASN A 50 35.26 -18.41 -1.75
CA ASN A 50 35.39 -17.19 -2.53
C ASN A 50 34.64 -16.04 -1.83
N TRP A 51 35.25 -15.44 -0.81
CA TRP A 51 34.68 -14.35 0.01
C TRP A 51 34.08 -13.19 -0.83
N TYR A 52 34.67 -12.91 -2.00
CA TYR A 52 34.20 -11.87 -2.92
C TYR A 52 32.81 -12.17 -3.53
N ILE A 53 32.44 -13.44 -3.68
CA ILE A 53 31.11 -13.84 -4.17
C ILE A 53 30.05 -13.43 -3.14
N TYR A 54 30.33 -13.55 -1.85
CA TYR A 54 29.43 -13.10 -0.79
C TYR A 54 29.27 -11.58 -0.82
N ALA A 55 30.37 -10.84 -0.94
CA ALA A 55 30.35 -9.39 -1.02
C ALA A 55 29.54 -8.90 -2.24
N ILE A 56 29.80 -9.45 -3.43
CA ILE A 56 29.08 -9.10 -4.67
C ILE A 56 27.60 -9.49 -4.57
N THR A 57 27.28 -10.65 -4.02
CA THR A 57 25.89 -11.14 -3.91
C THR A 57 25.06 -10.25 -2.98
N VAL A 58 25.60 -9.87 -1.82
CA VAL A 58 24.94 -8.94 -0.90
C VAL A 58 24.79 -7.55 -1.54
N TRP A 59 25.81 -7.05 -2.23
CA TRP A 59 25.77 -5.74 -2.88
C TRP A 59 24.75 -5.70 -4.03
N PHE A 60 24.71 -6.75 -4.84
CA PHE A 60 23.73 -6.91 -5.89
C PHE A 60 22.30 -6.96 -5.34
N PHE A 61 22.08 -7.64 -4.21
CA PHE A 61 20.78 -7.69 -3.56
C PHE A 61 20.31 -6.33 -3.05
N ILE A 62 21.19 -5.57 -2.39
CA ILE A 62 20.88 -4.21 -1.93
C ILE A 62 20.58 -3.30 -3.13
N PHE A 63 21.36 -3.42 -4.21
CA PHE A 63 21.12 -2.67 -5.45
C PHE A 63 19.77 -3.01 -6.07
N LEU A 64 19.41 -4.29 -6.12
CA LEU A 64 18.11 -4.75 -6.64
C LEU A 64 16.94 -4.21 -5.80
N LEU A 65 17.06 -4.22 -4.47
CA LEU A 65 16.08 -3.62 -3.57
C LEU A 65 15.92 -2.11 -3.82
N HIS A 66 17.04 -1.39 -3.96
CA HIS A 66 17.02 0.04 -4.25
C HIS A 66 16.37 0.32 -5.62
N PHE A 67 16.72 -0.46 -6.64
CA PHE A 67 16.16 -0.35 -7.98
C PHE A 67 14.65 -0.54 -7.98
N ILE A 68 14.13 -1.61 -7.36
CA ILE A 68 12.68 -1.85 -7.32
C ILE A 68 11.94 -0.77 -6.52
N LYS A 69 12.50 -0.31 -5.40
CA LYS A 69 11.92 0.77 -4.60
C LYS A 69 11.76 2.05 -5.43
N VAL A 70 12.81 2.47 -6.13
CA VAL A 70 12.82 3.74 -6.87
C VAL A 70 12.09 3.63 -8.22
N PHE A 71 12.25 2.53 -8.96
CA PHE A 71 11.68 2.40 -10.30
C PHE A 71 10.25 1.86 -10.33
N ILE A 72 9.89 0.95 -9.42
CA ILE A 72 8.53 0.37 -9.37
C ILE A 72 7.69 1.11 -8.34
N THR A 73 8.09 1.10 -7.07
CA THR A 73 7.24 1.64 -5.99
C THR A 73 7.01 3.14 -6.15
N ASP A 74 8.05 3.95 -6.37
CA ASP A 74 7.90 5.40 -6.53
C ASP A 74 7.20 5.79 -7.85
N ARG A 75 7.44 5.08 -8.95
CA ARG A 75 6.78 5.34 -10.24
C ARG A 75 5.30 4.96 -10.21
N PHE A 76 4.98 3.78 -9.67
CA PHE A 76 3.60 3.29 -9.59
C PHE A 76 2.77 4.13 -8.60
N MET A 77 3.36 4.53 -7.48
CA MET A 77 2.69 5.33 -6.45
C MET A 77 3.00 6.84 -6.55
N ASN A 78 3.12 7.34 -7.77
CA ASN A 78 3.21 8.77 -8.08
C ASN A 78 2.04 9.54 -7.42
N LYS A 79 2.27 10.82 -7.10
CA LYS A 79 1.28 11.81 -6.68
C LYS A 79 -0.04 11.77 -7.47
N ASN A 80 -0.01 11.49 -8.76
CA ASN A 80 -1.23 11.34 -9.57
C ASN A 80 -2.04 10.11 -9.17
N TRP A 81 -1.38 8.96 -8.98
CA TRP A 81 -2.04 7.75 -8.46
C TRP A 81 -2.57 7.96 -7.04
N GLU A 82 -1.85 8.72 -6.20
CA GLU A 82 -2.34 9.05 -4.86
C GLU A 82 -3.65 9.85 -4.90
N ARG A 83 -3.72 10.86 -5.77
CA ARG A 83 -4.93 11.68 -5.94
C ARG A 83 -6.10 10.83 -6.42
N ASP A 84 -5.88 9.98 -7.42
CA ASP A 84 -6.92 9.12 -7.99
C ASP A 84 -7.49 8.13 -6.96
N GLN A 85 -6.64 7.59 -6.08
CA GLN A 85 -7.07 6.75 -4.97
C GLN A 85 -7.85 7.53 -3.92
N ILE A 86 -7.39 8.73 -3.56
CA ILE A 86 -8.07 9.58 -2.57
C ILE A 86 -9.45 10.00 -3.09
N ASP A 87 -9.55 10.44 -4.34
CA ASP A 87 -10.81 10.86 -4.96
C ASP A 87 -11.81 9.69 -5.01
N ARG A 88 -11.35 8.48 -5.34
CA ARG A 88 -12.16 7.26 -5.26
C ARG A 88 -12.66 6.98 -3.84
N LEU A 89 -11.78 7.07 -2.84
CA LEU A 89 -12.13 6.85 -1.42
C LEU A 89 -13.14 7.88 -0.91
N VAL A 90 -12.92 9.17 -1.20
CA VAL A 90 -13.83 10.26 -0.82
C VAL A 90 -15.17 10.10 -1.53
N GLY A 91 -15.19 9.71 -2.80
CA GLY A 91 -16.43 9.42 -3.54
C GLY A 91 -17.25 8.29 -2.89
N LEU A 92 -16.59 7.19 -2.50
CA LEU A 92 -17.25 6.10 -1.78
C LEU A 92 -17.83 6.54 -0.43
N GLN A 93 -17.09 7.38 0.32
CA GLN A 93 -17.57 7.92 1.60
C GLN A 93 -18.79 8.82 1.41
N LYS A 94 -18.78 9.71 0.41
CA LYS A 94 -19.92 10.57 0.08
C LYS A 94 -21.15 9.75 -0.30
N ASN A 95 -21.00 8.73 -1.14
CA ASN A 95 -22.09 7.84 -1.53
C ASN A 95 -22.68 7.11 -0.31
N LYS A 96 -21.83 6.63 0.61
CA LYS A 96 -22.30 5.95 1.82
C LYS A 96 -23.05 6.90 2.75
N ILE A 97 -22.60 8.15 2.87
CA ILE A 97 -23.32 9.18 3.64
C ILE A 97 -24.70 9.44 3.05
N ALA A 98 -24.80 9.56 1.72
CA ALA A 98 -26.09 9.77 1.04
C ALA A 98 -27.06 8.59 1.24
N GLU A 99 -26.55 7.36 1.16
CA GLU A 99 -27.33 6.14 1.40
C GLU A 99 -27.85 6.09 2.84
N LEU A 100 -27.01 6.41 3.83
CA LEU A 100 -27.40 6.45 5.24
C LEU A 100 -28.43 7.55 5.52
N GLN A 101 -28.31 8.72 4.89
CA GLN A 101 -29.30 9.80 5.00
C GLN A 101 -30.66 9.38 4.43
N ALA A 102 -30.67 8.66 3.31
CA ALA A 102 -31.90 8.12 2.74
C ALA A 102 -32.57 7.09 3.68
N GLN A 103 -31.79 6.15 4.22
CA GLN A 103 -32.29 5.16 5.19
C GLN A 103 -32.86 5.82 6.46
N ILE A 104 -32.16 6.79 7.04
CA ILE A 104 -32.65 7.52 8.22
C ILE A 104 -33.97 8.25 7.92
N THR A 105 -34.10 8.84 6.73
CA THR A 105 -35.33 9.55 6.33
C THR A 105 -36.50 8.56 6.16
N GLU A 106 -36.24 7.40 5.54
CA GLU A 106 -37.22 6.33 5.38
C GLU A 106 -37.67 5.77 6.74
N ASP A 107 -36.73 5.43 7.63
CA ASP A 107 -37.00 4.91 8.98
C ASP A 107 -37.78 5.93 9.83
N THR A 108 -37.40 7.22 9.76
CA THR A 108 -38.09 8.30 10.49
C THR A 108 -39.52 8.50 9.97
N SER A 109 -39.71 8.49 8.64
CA SER A 109 -41.04 8.62 8.03
C SER A 109 -41.97 7.43 8.31
N THR A 110 -41.40 6.24 8.46
CA THR A 110 -42.15 5.02 8.79
C THR A 110 -42.59 5.04 10.26
N GLN A 111 -41.73 5.54 11.16
CA GLN A 111 -42.09 5.75 12.57
C GLN A 111 -43.19 6.79 12.78
N GLU A 112 -43.24 7.87 11.99
CA GLU A 112 -44.29 8.89 12.09
C GLU A 112 -45.67 8.40 11.59
N LEU A 113 -45.70 7.38 10.72
CA LEU A 113 -46.95 6.79 10.21
C LEU A 113 -47.54 5.69 11.12
N GLU A 114 -46.74 5.17 12.07
CA GLU A 114 -47.18 4.16 13.05
C GLU A 114 -47.67 4.75 14.38
N ILE A 115 -47.60 6.08 14.58
CA ILE A 115 -48.08 6.82 15.77
C ILE A 115 -49.42 7.50 15.46
#